data_AF-A2DIB2-F1
#
_entry.id   AF-A2DIB2-F1
#
_cell.length_a   1.000
_cell.length_b   1.000
_cell.length_c   1.000
_cell.angle_alpha   90.00
_cell.angle_beta   90.00
_cell.angle_gamma   90.00
#
_symmetry.space_group_name_H-M   'P 1'
#
loop_
_entity.id
_entity.type
_entity.pdbx_description
1 polymer ?
#
loop_
_entity_poly.entity_id
_entity_poly.type
_entity_poly.pdbx_seq_one_letter_code
_entity_poly.pdbx_strand_id
1 'polypeptide(L)'
;MFFLFSVANSESKAGIFSKVYNDKIIVIDASGSSKQYINGTKQLTKPEYSIYPWTKEYDWCSNCGRSYDENPYITYSLQNKKIKISGYFVRCGCCYHGCCCEDDYFDCFDCCLYSWSLQISDDNRTWKEVHRVDKDDTMRRCNEKSYTLDKEYATKYIRLIQNDPCPGFPPCIAINKLEIYGDILNADNSQDDEFVSYHDDDDDVSIIGHISKNGRVIEN
;
A
#
# COMPACT_ATOMS: atom_id res chain seq x y z
N MET A 1 -25.28 20.04 34.51
CA MET A 1 -25.42 19.72 33.08
C MET A 1 -24.11 19.10 32.63
N PHE A 2 -24.03 17.77 32.61
CA PHE A 2 -22.83 17.04 32.20
C PHE A 2 -22.83 16.91 30.68
N PHE A 3 -21.89 17.57 30.01
CA PHE A 3 -21.61 17.32 28.60
C PHE A 3 -20.79 16.03 28.50
N LEU A 4 -21.45 14.95 28.06
CA LEU A 4 -20.78 13.73 27.63
C LEU A 4 -20.20 13.98 26.23
N PHE A 5 -18.90 14.26 26.16
CA PHE A 5 -18.16 14.16 24.90
C PHE A 5 -18.06 12.68 24.53
N SER A 6 -18.87 12.25 23.55
CA SER A 6 -18.59 11.01 22.83
C SER A 6 -17.36 11.24 21.96
N VAL A 7 -16.22 10.74 22.40
CA VAL A 7 -15.05 10.54 21.54
C VAL A 7 -15.40 9.37 20.63
N ALA A 8 -15.89 9.67 19.43
CA ALA A 8 -16.02 8.66 18.39
C ALA A 8 -14.60 8.23 17.99
N ASN A 9 -14.10 7.15 18.61
CA ASN A 9 -12.97 6.41 18.08
C ASN A 9 -13.44 5.79 16.76
N SER A 10 -13.20 6.50 15.65
CA SER A 10 -13.18 5.87 14.34
C SER A 10 -11.98 4.92 14.37
N GLU A 11 -12.23 3.67 14.71
CA GLU A 11 -11.26 2.60 14.57
C GLU A 11 -11.00 2.45 13.07
N SER A 12 -9.96 3.13 12.58
CA SER A 12 -9.59 3.10 11.16
C SER A 12 -9.38 1.64 10.77
N LYS A 13 -10.15 1.14 9.80
CA LYS A 13 -10.07 -0.25 9.31
C LYS A 13 -8.61 -0.60 9.06
N ALA A 14 -8.08 -1.56 9.83
CA ALA A 14 -6.70 -2.02 9.67
C ALA A 14 -6.48 -2.48 8.23
N GLY A 15 -5.42 -1.98 7.59
CA GLY A 15 -5.07 -2.42 6.24
C GLY A 15 -4.36 -3.78 6.25
N ILE A 16 -4.04 -4.24 5.05
CA ILE A 16 -3.50 -5.57 4.78
C ILE A 16 -2.17 -5.78 5.52
N PHE A 17 -1.25 -4.81 5.49
CA PHE A 17 0.06 -4.98 6.11
C PHE A 17 -0.05 -5.06 7.63
N SER A 18 -0.85 -4.20 8.26
CA SER A 18 -1.10 -4.29 9.70
C SER A 18 -1.70 -5.64 10.10
N LYS A 19 -2.62 -6.21 9.29
CA LYS A 19 -3.24 -7.50 9.57
C LYS A 19 -2.26 -8.67 9.55
N VAL A 20 -1.29 -8.67 8.61
CA VAL A 20 -0.36 -9.81 8.41
C VAL A 20 1.07 -9.53 8.85
N TYR A 21 1.30 -8.41 9.54
CA TYR A 21 2.63 -7.99 9.99
C TYR A 21 3.33 -9.07 10.83
N ASN A 22 2.58 -9.68 11.76
CA ASN A 22 3.12 -10.72 12.65
C ASN A 22 3.34 -12.07 11.96
N ASP A 23 2.70 -12.30 10.81
CA ASP A 23 2.84 -13.55 10.05
C ASP A 23 4.18 -13.61 9.30
N LYS A 24 4.89 -12.47 9.17
CA LYS A 24 6.19 -12.35 8.48
C LYS A 24 6.16 -12.83 7.03
N ILE A 25 5.00 -12.69 6.38
CA ILE A 25 4.79 -13.08 4.97
C ILE A 25 4.95 -11.91 3.99
N ILE A 26 5.20 -10.69 4.47
CA ILE A 26 5.40 -9.52 3.61
C ILE A 26 6.85 -9.56 3.09
N VAL A 27 7.00 -9.58 1.76
CA VAL A 27 8.29 -9.49 1.08
C VAL A 27 8.44 -8.07 0.55
N ILE A 28 9.56 -7.44 0.86
CA ILE A 28 9.85 -6.04 0.49
C ILE A 28 11.11 -6.01 -0.36
N ASP A 29 11.06 -5.29 -1.48
CA ASP A 29 12.19 -4.96 -2.33
C ASP A 29 12.22 -3.45 -2.55
N ALA A 30 13.39 -2.83 -2.63
CA ALA A 30 13.49 -1.38 -2.76
C ALA A 30 14.69 -0.99 -3.61
N SER A 31 14.67 0.22 -4.17
CA SER A 31 15.77 0.76 -4.99
C SER A 31 17.09 0.94 -4.23
N GLY A 32 17.04 0.85 -2.90
CA GLY A 32 18.17 0.97 -1.99
C GLY A 32 17.74 1.51 -0.63
N SER A 33 18.71 1.74 0.24
CA SER A 33 18.50 2.41 1.52
C SER A 33 19.57 3.46 1.78
N SER A 34 19.18 4.54 2.46
CA SER A 34 20.08 5.56 3.00
C SER A 34 20.10 5.52 4.53
N LYS A 35 20.97 6.32 5.15
CA LYS A 35 21.17 6.35 6.60
C LYS A 35 20.30 7.42 7.26
N GLN A 36 19.81 7.13 8.46
CA GLN A 36 19.09 8.07 9.33
C GLN A 36 19.65 7.97 10.76
N TYR A 37 19.52 9.03 11.56
CA TYR A 37 19.73 8.93 13.01
C TYR A 37 18.56 8.20 13.68
N ILE A 38 18.83 7.02 14.21
CA ILE A 38 17.87 6.16 14.91
C ILE A 38 18.46 5.83 16.28
N ASN A 39 17.73 6.15 17.35
CA ASN A 39 18.17 5.94 18.74
C ASN A 39 19.57 6.54 19.03
N GLY A 40 19.83 7.75 18.54
CA GLY A 40 21.08 8.49 18.78
C GLY A 40 22.28 8.07 17.94
N THR A 41 22.13 7.10 17.04
CA THR A 41 23.22 6.65 16.14
C THR A 41 22.77 6.66 14.69
N LYS A 42 23.71 6.92 13.77
CA LYS A 42 23.44 6.84 12.33
C LYS A 42 23.41 5.39 11.88
N GLN A 43 22.29 4.96 11.31
CA GLN A 43 22.05 3.57 10.91
C GLN A 43 21.44 3.53 9.51
N LEU A 44 21.77 2.47 8.76
CA LEU A 44 21.10 2.20 7.49
C LEU A 44 19.62 1.91 7.75
N THR A 45 18.73 2.66 7.10
CA THR A 45 17.29 2.45 7.21
C THR A 45 16.89 1.15 6.53
N LYS A 46 15.80 0.54 7.02
CA LYS A 46 15.31 -0.75 6.53
C LYS A 46 13.96 -0.57 5.84
N PRO A 47 13.74 -1.14 4.65
CA PRO A 47 12.45 -1.06 3.96
C PRO A 47 11.26 -1.50 4.84
N GLU A 48 11.46 -2.47 5.74
CA GLU A 48 10.46 -2.95 6.70
C GLU A 48 9.92 -1.86 7.61
N TYR A 49 10.68 -0.78 7.81
CA TYR A 49 10.20 0.37 8.56
C TYR A 49 8.94 0.93 7.91
N SER A 50 8.75 0.90 6.59
CA SER A 50 7.54 1.48 5.98
C SER A 50 6.22 0.78 6.35
N ILE A 51 6.22 -0.38 7.01
CA ILE A 51 4.99 -1.18 7.23
C ILE A 51 4.67 -1.43 8.72
N TYR A 52 5.36 -0.79 9.65
CA TYR A 52 5.12 -1.03 11.07
C TYR A 52 3.68 -0.61 11.45
N PRO A 53 2.93 -1.47 12.19
CA PRO A 53 1.54 -1.17 12.49
C PRO A 53 1.40 -0.03 13.52
N TRP A 54 2.42 0.19 14.35
CA TRP A 54 2.48 1.32 15.31
C TRP A 54 3.21 2.54 14.74
N THR A 55 2.98 3.70 15.36
CA THR A 55 3.71 4.94 15.05
C THR A 55 5.16 4.86 15.55
N LYS A 56 6.08 5.35 14.73
CA LYS A 56 7.51 5.39 15.00
C LYS A 56 8.12 6.68 14.48
N GLU A 57 9.26 7.03 15.05
CA GLU A 57 9.97 8.29 14.78
C GLU A 57 11.09 8.16 13.74
N TYR A 58 11.13 7.05 13.01
CA TYR A 58 12.11 6.79 11.96
C TYR A 58 11.42 6.27 10.70
N ASP A 59 12.08 6.47 9.57
CA ASP A 59 11.55 6.25 8.23
C ASP A 59 12.34 5.16 7.50
N TRP A 60 11.78 4.63 6.43
CA TRP A 60 12.61 4.08 5.38
C TRP A 60 13.02 5.21 4.44
N CYS A 61 14.31 5.36 4.18
CA CYS A 61 14.87 6.28 3.20
C CYS A 61 15.47 5.50 2.04
N SER A 62 15.12 5.81 0.79
CA SER A 62 15.86 5.30 -0.36
C SER A 62 17.27 5.88 -0.43
N ASN A 63 18.14 5.29 -1.24
CA ASN A 63 19.34 5.97 -1.73
C ASN A 63 18.95 7.22 -2.55
N CYS A 64 19.88 8.17 -2.70
CA CYS A 64 19.73 9.24 -3.68
C CYS A 64 20.16 8.79 -5.08
N GLY A 65 19.31 9.12 -6.05
CA GLY A 65 19.67 9.12 -7.45
C GLY A 65 20.71 10.19 -7.75
N ARG A 66 21.62 9.86 -8.65
CA ARG A 66 22.69 10.76 -9.13
C ARG A 66 22.24 11.58 -10.34
N SER A 67 21.16 11.17 -10.99
CA SER A 67 20.54 11.88 -12.10
C SER A 67 19.02 11.89 -11.97
N TYR A 68 18.38 12.94 -12.51
CA TYR A 68 16.93 13.20 -12.36
C TYR A 68 16.01 12.17 -13.04
N ASP A 69 16.57 11.27 -13.85
CA ASP A 69 15.88 10.14 -14.48
C ASP A 69 15.85 8.88 -13.60
N GLU A 70 16.56 8.88 -12.46
CA GLU A 70 16.47 7.81 -11.48
C GLU A 70 15.18 7.93 -10.65
N ASN A 71 14.41 6.84 -10.60
CA ASN A 71 13.10 6.80 -9.97
C ASN A 71 13.11 5.84 -8.77
N PRO A 72 13.38 6.34 -7.55
CA PRO A 72 13.44 5.50 -6.36
C PRO A 72 12.08 4.88 -6.05
N TYR A 73 12.09 3.65 -5.55
CA TYR A 73 10.87 2.86 -5.36
C TYR A 73 10.96 1.92 -4.17
N ILE A 74 9.78 1.45 -3.73
CA ILE A 74 9.62 0.32 -2.82
C ILE A 74 8.47 -0.56 -3.27
N THR A 75 8.71 -1.86 -3.27
CA THR A 75 7.83 -2.92 -3.74
C THR A 75 7.47 -3.84 -2.59
N TYR A 76 6.22 -4.30 -2.58
CA TYR A 76 5.67 -5.22 -1.59
C TYR A 76 4.97 -6.36 -2.29
N SER A 77 5.05 -7.55 -1.69
CA SER A 77 4.20 -8.69 -2.02
C SER A 77 3.94 -9.53 -0.77
N LEU A 78 2.98 -10.44 -0.86
CA LEU A 78 2.75 -11.45 0.18
C LEU A 78 3.22 -12.82 -0.31
N GLN A 79 3.97 -13.56 0.50
CA GLN A 79 4.36 -14.93 0.19
C GLN A 79 3.12 -15.77 -0.13
N ASN A 80 3.13 -16.44 -1.30
CA ASN A 80 2.08 -17.36 -1.75
C ASN A 80 0.63 -16.81 -1.79
N LYS A 81 0.44 -15.50 -1.72
CA LYS A 81 -0.89 -14.85 -1.75
C LYS A 81 -0.95 -13.76 -2.83
N LYS A 82 -2.15 -13.52 -3.36
CA LYS A 82 -2.46 -12.31 -4.13
C LYS A 82 -3.18 -11.31 -3.24
N ILE A 83 -3.12 -10.04 -3.64
CA ILE A 83 -3.73 -8.92 -2.95
C ILE A 83 -4.84 -8.37 -3.84
N LYS A 84 -6.05 -8.22 -3.31
CA LYS A 84 -7.11 -7.40 -3.91
C LYS A 84 -7.05 -6.03 -3.26
N ILE A 85 -6.64 -5.01 -4.00
CA ILE A 85 -6.38 -3.65 -3.50
C ILE A 85 -7.52 -2.73 -3.95
N SER A 86 -8.06 -1.94 -3.02
CA SER A 86 -9.10 -0.92 -3.25
C SER A 86 -8.67 0.50 -2.89
N GLY A 87 -7.55 0.63 -2.19
CA GLY A 87 -7.01 1.91 -1.74
C GLY A 87 -5.67 1.74 -1.04
N TYR A 88 -5.09 2.86 -0.62
CA TYR A 88 -3.88 2.85 0.18
C TYR A 88 -3.77 4.10 1.05
N PHE A 89 -2.99 4.00 2.10
CA PHE A 89 -2.56 5.11 2.94
C PHE A 89 -1.05 5.24 2.86
N VAL A 90 -0.56 6.47 2.75
CA VAL A 90 0.86 6.78 2.77
C VAL A 90 1.12 7.95 3.71
N ARG A 91 2.13 7.80 4.55
CA ARG A 91 2.74 8.86 5.36
C ARG A 91 4.18 9.03 4.90
N CYS A 92 4.49 10.20 4.36
CA CYS A 92 5.86 10.54 3.98
C CYS A 92 6.74 10.75 5.22
N GLY A 93 8.03 10.53 5.06
CA GLY A 93 9.01 10.62 6.14
C GLY A 93 9.46 12.06 6.45
N CYS A 94 10.62 12.15 7.09
CA CYS A 94 11.30 13.40 7.43
C CYS A 94 10.50 14.28 8.40
N CYS A 95 9.96 13.67 9.46
CA CYS A 95 9.13 14.33 10.48
C CYS A 95 9.88 14.83 11.72
N TYR A 96 10.88 14.10 12.20
CA TYR A 96 11.24 14.14 13.62
C TYR A 96 12.62 14.72 13.93
N HIS A 97 13.54 14.65 12.98
CA HIS A 97 14.94 15.04 13.19
C HIS A 97 15.39 16.00 12.07
N GLY A 98 16.67 16.38 12.06
CA GLY A 98 17.31 17.21 11.01
C GLY A 98 17.23 16.56 9.62
N CYS A 99 18.34 16.39 8.87
CA CYS A 99 18.20 15.63 7.63
C CYS A 99 17.66 14.23 7.90
N CYS A 100 16.72 13.82 7.06
CA CYS A 100 16.10 12.52 7.20
C CYS A 100 16.92 11.40 6.58
N CYS A 101 17.72 11.70 5.55
CA CYS A 101 18.49 10.71 4.84
C CYS A 101 19.90 11.25 4.58
N GLU A 102 20.89 10.36 4.67
CA GLU A 102 22.29 10.71 4.43
C GLU A 102 23.03 9.62 3.66
N ASP A 103 23.72 10.03 2.61
CA ASP A 103 24.62 9.18 1.84
C ASP A 103 25.99 9.81 1.65
N ASP A 104 26.92 9.03 1.12
CA ASP A 104 28.32 9.44 1.01
C ASP A 104 28.57 10.49 -0.10
N TYR A 105 27.56 10.82 -0.94
CA TYR A 105 27.69 11.73 -2.07
C TYR A 105 27.03 13.10 -1.83
N PHE A 106 25.78 13.10 -1.37
CA PHE A 106 24.98 14.31 -1.12
C PHE A 106 25.07 14.79 0.34
N ASP A 107 25.77 14.05 1.21
CA ASP A 107 25.75 14.26 2.66
C ASP A 107 24.29 14.23 3.15
N CYS A 108 23.84 15.25 3.86
CA CYS A 108 22.60 15.31 4.62
C CYS A 108 21.47 15.96 3.79
N PHE A 109 20.42 15.21 3.43
CA PHE A 109 19.32 15.67 2.56
C PHE A 109 17.92 15.25 3.03
N ASP A 110 16.92 16.00 2.55
CA ASP A 110 15.51 15.76 2.83
C ASP A 110 14.81 15.06 1.65
N CYS A 111 14.61 13.75 1.77
CA CYS A 111 13.86 13.00 0.77
C CYS A 111 12.37 13.26 0.87
N CYS A 112 11.83 13.86 -0.17
CA CYS A 112 10.43 14.20 -0.20
C CYS A 112 9.59 13.12 -0.88
N LEU A 113 8.27 13.21 -0.70
CA LEU A 113 7.30 12.55 -1.57
C LEU A 113 6.54 13.63 -2.33
N TYR A 114 6.75 13.75 -3.64
CA TYR A 114 6.25 14.89 -4.41
C TYR A 114 5.36 14.49 -5.59
N SER A 115 5.91 13.77 -6.56
CA SER A 115 5.14 13.13 -7.63
C SER A 115 5.37 11.64 -7.55
N TRP A 116 4.33 10.83 -7.39
CA TRP A 116 4.47 9.39 -7.25
C TRP A 116 3.32 8.63 -7.90
N SER A 117 3.60 7.38 -8.19
CA SER A 117 2.60 6.44 -8.68
C SER A 117 2.54 5.22 -7.77
N LEU A 118 1.31 4.73 -7.57
CA LEU A 118 1.08 3.37 -7.12
C LEU A 118 0.95 2.50 -8.36
N GLN A 119 1.81 1.50 -8.44
CA GLN A 119 1.85 0.54 -9.54
C GLN A 119 1.57 -0.86 -9.01
N ILE A 120 1.00 -1.71 -9.87
CA ILE A 120 0.75 -3.12 -9.60
C ILE A 120 1.40 -3.99 -10.67
N SER A 121 1.72 -5.23 -10.31
CA SER A 121 2.31 -6.21 -11.22
C SER A 121 1.99 -7.65 -10.80
N ASP A 122 1.82 -8.55 -11.76
CA ASP A 122 1.72 -9.99 -11.48
C ASP A 122 3.07 -10.73 -11.59
N ASP A 123 4.07 -10.12 -12.26
CA ASP A 123 5.34 -10.77 -12.62
C ASP A 123 6.60 -10.04 -12.10
N ASN A 124 6.43 -8.92 -11.41
CA ASN A 124 7.49 -8.01 -10.94
C ASN A 124 8.35 -7.40 -12.07
N ARG A 125 7.86 -7.42 -13.32
CA ARG A 125 8.60 -6.95 -14.52
C ARG A 125 7.77 -5.95 -15.31
N THR A 126 6.51 -6.29 -15.58
CA THR A 126 5.54 -5.45 -16.25
C THR A 126 4.69 -4.76 -15.20
N TRP A 127 4.58 -3.43 -15.31
CA TRP A 127 3.97 -2.62 -14.26
C TRP A 127 2.87 -1.75 -14.84
N LYS A 128 1.74 -1.77 -14.15
CA LYS A 128 0.58 -0.96 -14.47
C LYS A 128 0.39 0.09 -13.38
N GLU A 129 0.35 1.35 -13.79
CA GLU A 129 -0.07 2.45 -12.92
C GLU A 129 -1.57 2.34 -12.64
N VAL A 130 -1.96 2.38 -11.36
CA VAL A 130 -3.36 2.38 -10.91
C VAL A 130 -3.75 3.64 -10.18
N HIS A 131 -2.76 4.44 -9.76
CA HIS A 131 -2.98 5.75 -9.19
C HIS A 131 -1.73 6.61 -9.36
N ARG A 132 -1.91 7.89 -9.62
CA ARG A 132 -0.84 8.86 -9.81
C ARG A 132 -1.16 10.14 -9.08
N VAL A 133 -0.13 10.70 -8.45
CA VAL A 133 -0.16 12.05 -7.87
C VAL A 133 0.96 12.86 -8.51
N ASP A 134 0.60 14.02 -9.05
CA ASP A 134 1.55 14.94 -9.67
C ASP A 134 1.79 16.13 -8.75
N LYS A 135 3.05 16.33 -8.36
CA LYS A 135 3.56 17.58 -7.78
C LYS A 135 2.79 18.06 -6.54
N ASP A 136 2.49 17.15 -5.62
CA ASP A 136 1.79 17.49 -4.39
C ASP A 136 2.74 18.09 -3.36
N ASP A 137 2.80 19.42 -3.34
CA ASP A 137 3.61 20.19 -2.39
C ASP A 137 3.28 19.89 -0.92
N THR A 138 2.04 19.46 -0.60
CA THR A 138 1.65 19.18 0.78
C THR A 138 2.22 17.87 1.30
N MET A 139 2.59 16.95 0.40
CA MET A 139 3.15 15.65 0.75
C MET A 139 4.68 15.65 0.79
N ARG A 140 5.33 16.81 0.60
CA ARG A 140 6.79 16.89 0.55
C ARG A 140 7.45 16.32 1.80
N ARG A 141 6.95 16.62 3.00
CA ARG A 141 7.49 16.11 4.27
C ARG A 141 6.39 16.04 5.32
N CYS A 142 6.51 15.08 6.21
CA CYS A 142 5.70 14.93 7.41
C CYS A 142 4.19 15.15 7.23
N ASN A 143 3.62 14.45 6.26
CA ASN A 143 2.19 14.49 6.00
C ASN A 143 1.71 13.09 5.60
N GLU A 144 0.40 12.90 5.66
CA GLU A 144 -0.24 11.63 5.35
C GLU A 144 -1.53 11.82 4.56
N LYS A 145 -1.79 10.90 3.64
CA LYS A 145 -3.01 10.87 2.86
C LYS A 145 -3.47 9.43 2.65
N SER A 146 -4.80 9.27 2.58
CA SER A 146 -5.44 8.05 2.11
C SER A 146 -6.03 8.29 0.74
N TYR A 147 -5.97 7.28 -0.11
CA TYR A 147 -6.50 7.31 -1.47
C TYR A 147 -7.37 6.09 -1.69
N THR A 148 -8.54 6.31 -2.30
CA THR A 148 -9.42 5.25 -2.81
C THR A 148 -9.18 5.13 -4.31
N LEU A 149 -9.04 3.89 -4.81
CA LEU A 149 -8.88 3.64 -6.23
C LEU A 149 -10.23 3.70 -6.96
N ASP A 150 -10.18 3.87 -8.28
CA ASP A 150 -11.35 3.87 -9.16
C ASP A 150 -12.09 2.53 -9.15
N LYS A 151 -11.36 1.45 -8.89
CA LYS A 151 -11.86 0.09 -8.74
C LYS A 151 -10.90 -0.77 -7.92
N GLU A 152 -11.32 -2.00 -7.66
CA GLU A 152 -10.46 -2.99 -7.05
C GLU A 152 -9.55 -3.67 -8.07
N TYR A 153 -8.30 -3.94 -7.67
CA TYR A 153 -7.31 -4.61 -8.51
C TYR A 153 -6.77 -5.85 -7.80
N ALA A 154 -6.78 -7.01 -8.46
CA ALA A 154 -6.06 -8.19 -7.99
C ALA A 154 -4.62 -8.19 -8.52
N THR A 155 -3.64 -8.39 -7.65
CA THR A 155 -2.22 -8.34 -8.04
C THR A 155 -1.32 -9.17 -7.14
N LYS A 156 -0.09 -9.44 -7.59
CA LYS A 156 0.95 -10.11 -6.79
C LYS A 156 1.89 -9.10 -6.11
N TYR A 157 2.21 -8.02 -6.80
CA TYR A 157 3.18 -7.01 -6.38
C TYR A 157 2.55 -5.63 -6.42
N ILE A 158 2.87 -4.82 -5.42
CA ILE A 158 2.50 -3.41 -5.33
C ILE A 158 3.78 -2.60 -5.21
N ARG A 159 3.91 -1.52 -5.96
CA ARG A 159 5.07 -0.63 -5.90
C ARG A 159 4.64 0.82 -5.75
N LEU A 160 5.27 1.51 -4.80
CA LEU A 160 5.26 2.95 -4.72
C LEU A 160 6.56 3.45 -5.37
N ILE A 161 6.44 4.29 -6.40
CA ILE A 161 7.57 4.84 -7.15
C ILE A 161 7.45 6.35 -7.25
N GLN A 162 8.55 7.06 -7.06
CA GLN A 162 8.60 8.49 -7.34
C GLN A 162 8.76 8.72 -8.84
N ASN A 163 7.86 9.52 -9.42
CA ASN A 163 7.89 9.87 -10.84
C ASN A 163 8.78 11.08 -11.09
N ASP A 164 8.73 12.07 -10.19
CA ASP A 164 9.55 13.29 -10.26
C ASP A 164 10.01 13.65 -8.85
N PRO A 165 11.28 14.07 -8.69
CA PRO A 165 11.79 14.57 -7.41
C PRO A 165 11.27 15.97 -7.10
N CYS A 166 11.44 16.39 -5.83
CA CYS A 166 11.22 17.79 -5.48
C CYS A 166 12.17 18.71 -6.25
N PRO A 167 11.71 19.88 -6.71
CA PRO A 167 12.57 20.87 -7.32
C PRO A 167 13.76 21.23 -6.42
N GLY A 168 14.98 21.08 -6.95
CA GLY A 168 16.23 21.37 -6.23
C GLY A 168 16.74 20.27 -5.29
N PHE A 169 16.08 19.11 -5.23
CA PHE A 169 16.51 17.95 -4.44
C PHE A 169 16.93 16.79 -5.36
N PRO A 170 17.84 15.90 -4.90
CA PRO A 170 18.12 14.66 -5.62
C PRO A 170 16.90 13.72 -5.61
N PRO A 171 16.78 12.79 -6.57
CA PRO A 171 15.73 11.78 -6.53
C PRO A 171 15.91 10.83 -5.35
N CYS A 172 15.06 10.97 -4.35
CA CYS A 172 14.95 10.02 -3.26
C CYS A 172 13.55 10.08 -2.64
N ILE A 173 13.17 9.03 -1.90
CA ILE A 173 11.91 8.96 -1.15
C ILE A 173 12.15 8.58 0.30
N ALA A 174 11.43 9.23 1.21
CA ALA A 174 11.30 8.79 2.58
C ALA A 174 9.85 8.43 2.89
N ILE A 175 9.63 7.22 3.40
CA ILE A 175 8.31 6.71 3.77
C ILE A 175 8.32 6.32 5.25
N ASN A 176 7.45 6.96 6.03
CA ASN A 176 7.24 6.58 7.42
C ASN A 176 6.33 5.35 7.50
N LYS A 177 5.20 5.40 6.78
CA LYS A 177 4.20 4.34 6.77
C LYS A 177 3.51 4.22 5.41
N LEU A 178 3.34 3.00 4.93
CA LEU A 178 2.48 2.63 3.83
C LEU A 178 1.54 1.53 4.32
N GLU A 179 0.26 1.64 3.98
CA GLU A 179 -0.75 0.64 4.29
C GLU A 179 -1.64 0.43 3.07
N ILE A 180 -2.00 -0.82 2.80
CA ILE A 180 -2.83 -1.17 1.64
C ILE A 180 -4.23 -1.53 2.12
N TYR A 181 -5.24 -0.96 1.49
CA TYR A 181 -6.64 -1.27 1.77
C TYR A 181 -7.17 -2.28 0.76
N GLY A 182 -7.96 -3.23 1.26
CA GLY A 182 -8.54 -4.32 0.50
C GLY A 182 -8.43 -5.65 1.25
N ASP A 183 -8.32 -6.73 0.48
CA ASP A 183 -8.38 -8.12 0.96
C ASP A 183 -7.26 -9.00 0.40
N ILE A 184 -6.99 -10.09 1.09
CA ILE A 184 -6.01 -11.10 0.67
C ILE A 184 -6.76 -12.22 -0.03
N LEU A 185 -6.35 -12.54 -1.26
CA LEU A 185 -6.87 -13.67 -2.00
C LEU A 185 -6.10 -14.92 -1.59
N ASN A 186 -6.78 -15.85 -0.93
CA ASN A 186 -6.21 -17.16 -0.59
C ASN A 186 -6.20 -18.05 -1.83
N ALA A 187 -5.09 -18.78 -2.04
CA ALA A 187 -4.96 -19.74 -3.14
C ALA A 187 -5.99 -20.89 -3.06
N ASP A 188 -6.55 -21.14 -1.87
CA ASP A 188 -7.50 -22.23 -1.62
C ASP A 188 -8.96 -21.90 -1.97
N ASN A 189 -9.26 -20.64 -2.37
CA ASN A 189 -10.59 -20.22 -2.84
C ASN A 189 -10.54 -19.86 -4.34
N SER A 190 -9.84 -20.66 -5.15
CA SER A 190 -9.89 -20.53 -6.62
C SER A 190 -11.08 -21.27 -7.24
N GLN A 191 -12.18 -21.37 -6.50
CA GLN A 191 -13.53 -21.60 -7.01
C GLN A 191 -14.44 -20.67 -6.22
N ASP A 192 -15.35 -19.99 -6.91
CA ASP A 192 -16.41 -19.13 -6.38
C ASP A 192 -16.00 -17.67 -6.10
N ASP A 193 -16.04 -16.87 -7.17
CA ASP A 193 -17.01 -15.77 -7.33
C ASP A 193 -16.47 -14.70 -8.30
N GLU A 194 -16.43 -15.06 -9.59
CA GLU A 194 -16.57 -14.08 -10.67
C GLU A 194 -18.04 -13.61 -10.67
N PHE A 195 -18.42 -12.83 -9.66
CA PHE A 195 -19.70 -12.14 -9.63
C PHE A 195 -19.60 -10.93 -10.53
N VAL A 196 -19.75 -11.16 -11.84
CA VAL A 196 -20.01 -10.09 -12.80
C VAL A 196 -21.44 -9.63 -12.54
N SER A 197 -21.62 -8.53 -11.82
CA SER A 197 -22.91 -7.84 -11.82
C SER A 197 -23.11 -7.23 -13.20
N TYR A 198 -23.61 -8.03 -14.14
CA TYR A 198 -24.29 -7.49 -15.31
C TYR A 198 -25.57 -6.85 -14.78
N HIS A 199 -25.58 -5.51 -14.73
CA HIS A 199 -26.83 -4.78 -14.83
C HIS A 199 -27.31 -4.94 -16.27
N ASP A 200 -27.98 -6.05 -16.56
CA ASP A 200 -28.92 -6.12 -17.69
C ASP A 200 -30.23 -5.53 -17.18
N ASP A 201 -30.47 -4.29 -17.58
CA ASP A 201 -31.82 -3.78 -17.73
C ASP A 201 -32.48 -4.56 -18.88
N ASP A 202 -33.69 -5.06 -18.59
CA ASP A 202 -34.69 -5.58 -19.52
C ASP A 202 -34.32 -6.84 -20.33
N ASP A 203 -34.77 -8.01 -19.84
CA ASP A 203 -35.74 -8.82 -20.58
C ASP A 203 -36.28 -10.01 -19.75
N ASP A 204 -37.60 -10.14 -19.76
CA ASP A 204 -38.42 -11.11 -19.05
C ASP A 204 -38.02 -12.58 -19.28
N VAL A 205 -37.71 -13.33 -18.21
CA VAL A 205 -37.86 -14.80 -18.20
C VAL A 205 -38.43 -15.29 -16.87
N SER A 206 -39.71 -15.64 -16.88
CA SER A 206 -40.37 -16.36 -15.78
C SER A 206 -39.99 -17.84 -15.79
N ILE A 207 -39.23 -18.31 -14.81
CA ILE A 207 -39.10 -19.74 -14.50
C ILE A 207 -39.79 -20.02 -13.17
N ILE A 208 -41.11 -20.22 -13.25
CA ILE A 208 -41.88 -20.87 -12.19
C ILE A 208 -41.71 -22.38 -12.37
N GLY A 209 -41.30 -23.04 -11.29
CA GLY A 209 -41.24 -24.49 -11.20
C GLY A 209 -41.37 -24.98 -9.76
N HIS A 210 -42.46 -24.60 -9.07
CA HIS A 210 -42.90 -25.34 -7.89
C HIS A 210 -43.33 -26.75 -8.33
N ILE A 211 -42.79 -27.81 -7.70
CA ILE A 211 -43.54 -28.99 -7.26
C ILE A 211 -42.76 -29.71 -6.14
N SER A 212 -43.45 -29.87 -5.02
CA SER A 212 -43.15 -30.77 -3.91
C SER A 212 -43.79 -32.13 -4.17
N LYS A 213 -43.07 -33.24 -3.88
CA LYS A 213 -43.64 -34.43 -3.19
C LYS A 213 -42.63 -35.54 -2.87
N ASN A 214 -42.54 -35.80 -1.57
CA ASN A 214 -42.47 -37.07 -0.83
C ASN A 214 -41.70 -38.28 -1.40
N GLY A 215 -40.79 -38.78 -0.54
CA GLY A 215 -40.03 -40.01 -0.75
C GLY A 215 -40.81 -41.32 -0.54
N ARG A 216 -40.16 -42.39 -1.01
CA ARG A 216 -40.34 -43.76 -0.54
C ARG A 216 -39.05 -44.55 -0.81
N VAL A 217 -38.49 -45.11 0.25
CA VAL A 217 -37.36 -46.06 0.25
C VAL A 217 -37.89 -47.44 -0.17
N ILE A 218 -37.12 -48.19 -0.95
CA ILE A 218 -37.32 -49.63 -1.20
C ILE A 218 -36.06 -50.35 -0.73
N GLU A 219 -36.21 -51.19 0.30
CA GLU A 219 -35.23 -52.18 0.71
C GLU A 219 -35.27 -53.38 -0.25
N ASN A 220 -34.10 -53.97 -0.48
CA ASN A 220 -33.89 -55.41 -0.68
C ASN A 220 -32.56 -55.78 -0.01
#